data_AF-A0A9D9C3M4-F1
#
_entry.id   AF-A0A9D9C3M4-F1
#
_cell.length_a   1.000
_cell.length_b   1.000
_cell.length_c   1.000
_cell.angle_alpha   90.00
_cell.angle_beta   90.00
_cell.angle_gamma   90.00
#
_symmetry.space_group_name_H-M   'P 1'
#
loop_
_entity.id
_entity.type
_entity.pdbx_description
1 polymer ?
#
loop_
_entity_poly.entity_id
_entity_poly.type
_entity_poly.pdbx_seq_one_letter_code
_entity_poly.pdbx_strand_id
1 'polypeptide(L)'
;MADREKVKMYINIAGEKIRLTVDYDEQEAVREAESQVVRLYDEWRQMFPKKSVSELLAMIAYQFAMYYMALRHRQDDVIASLKDFEKNIDMTLEKTDE
;
A
#
# COMPACT_ATOMS: atom_id res chain seq x y z
N MET A 1 14.45 -15.85 16.97
CA MET A 1 13.62 -15.99 15.75
C MET A 1 12.19 -16.11 16.22
N ALA A 2 11.40 -15.05 16.10
CA ALA A 2 9.99 -15.10 16.46
C ALA A 2 9.29 -15.89 15.36
N ASP A 3 8.89 -17.12 15.67
CA ASP A 3 8.03 -17.93 14.81
C ASP A 3 6.68 -17.19 14.76
N ARG A 4 6.48 -16.39 13.70
CA ARG A 4 5.23 -15.65 13.53
C ARG A 4 4.16 -16.68 13.22
N GLU A 5 3.19 -16.79 14.11
CA GLU A 5 2.09 -17.74 13.97
C GLU A 5 1.32 -17.42 12.69
N LYS A 6 1.31 -18.38 11.76
CA LYS A 6 0.65 -18.22 10.46
C LYS A 6 -0.79 -18.65 10.54
N VAL A 7 -1.70 -17.79 10.09
CA VAL A 7 -3.13 -18.05 10.07
C VAL A 7 -3.65 -18.13 8.64
N LYS A 8 -4.55 -19.07 8.41
CA LYS A 8 -5.25 -19.22 7.14
C LYS A 8 -6.55 -18.42 7.20
N MET A 9 -6.75 -17.50 6.25
CA MET A 9 -7.94 -16.68 6.16
C MET A 9 -8.47 -16.60 4.73
N TYR A 10 -9.65 -16.03 4.58
CA TYR A 10 -10.31 -15.83 3.29
C TYR A 10 -10.67 -14.36 3.14
N ILE A 11 -10.41 -13.83 1.94
CA ILE A 11 -10.90 -12.52 1.50
C ILE A 11 -11.92 -12.72 0.37
N ASN A 12 -12.83 -11.78 0.22
CA ASN A 12 -13.86 -11.74 -0.80
C ASN A 12 -13.75 -10.44 -1.59
N ILE A 13 -13.35 -10.54 -2.86
CA ILE A 13 -13.23 -9.39 -3.75
C ILE A 13 -14.11 -9.66 -4.97
N ALA A 14 -15.06 -8.75 -5.23
CA ALA A 14 -15.98 -8.86 -6.37
C ALA A 14 -16.74 -10.21 -6.47
N GLY A 15 -16.97 -10.88 -5.33
CA GLY A 15 -17.65 -12.18 -5.26
C GLY A 15 -16.69 -13.38 -5.29
N GLU A 16 -15.40 -13.17 -5.53
CA GLU A 16 -14.38 -14.22 -5.55
C GLU A 16 -13.78 -14.42 -4.16
N LYS A 17 -13.87 -15.66 -3.66
CA LYS A 17 -13.29 -16.06 -2.36
C LYS A 17 -11.85 -16.53 -2.56
N ILE A 18 -10.89 -15.74 -2.10
CA ILE A 18 -9.46 -16.04 -2.22
C ILE A 18 -8.94 -16.50 -0.86
N ARG A 19 -8.25 -17.65 -0.84
CA ARG A 19 -7.61 -18.19 0.35
C ARG A 19 -6.20 -17.62 0.50
N LEU A 20 -5.89 -17.07 1.66
CA LEU A 20 -4.56 -16.54 2.00
C LEU A 20 -4.01 -17.21 3.26
N THR A 21 -2.68 -17.26 3.36
CA THR A 21 -1.97 -17.62 4.59
C THR A 21 -1.10 -16.42 4.95
N VAL A 22 -1.37 -15.79 6.09
CA VAL A 22 -0.75 -14.53 6.51
C VAL A 22 -0.24 -14.66 7.93
N ASP A 23 0.68 -13.79 8.32
CA ASP A 23 1.14 -13.73 9.71
C ASP A 23 0.00 -13.18 10.59
N TYR A 24 -0.07 -13.60 11.86
CA TYR A 24 -1.17 -13.23 12.77
C TYR A 24 -1.34 -11.71 12.93
N ASP A 25 -0.23 -10.98 12.97
CA ASP A 25 -0.16 -9.52 13.07
C ASP A 25 -0.61 -8.79 11.80
N GLU A 26 -0.61 -9.46 10.64
CA GLU A 26 -0.99 -8.86 9.36
C GLU A 26 -2.48 -9.03 9.02
N GLN A 27 -3.24 -9.79 9.83
CA GLN A 27 -4.65 -10.06 9.54
C GLN A 27 -5.49 -8.79 9.41
N GLU A 28 -5.27 -7.80 10.28
CA GLU A 28 -6.01 -6.54 10.25
C GLU A 28 -5.70 -5.74 8.98
N ALA A 29 -4.43 -5.66 8.60
CA ALA A 29 -4.01 -5.01 7.35
C ALA A 29 -4.61 -5.69 6.12
N VAL A 30 -4.70 -7.02 6.12
CA VAL A 30 -5.33 -7.80 5.03
C VAL A 30 -6.83 -7.51 4.94
N ARG A 31 -7.53 -7.40 6.08
CA ARG A 31 -8.95 -7.02 6.13
C ARG A 31 -9.19 -5.59 5.69
N GLU A 32 -8.30 -4.68 6.06
CA GLU A 32 -8.38 -3.29 5.60
C GLU A 32 -8.19 -3.21 4.08
N ALA A 33 -7.19 -3.91 3.53
CA ALA A 33 -6.97 -3.98 2.09
C ALA A 33 -8.18 -4.56 1.34
N GLU A 34 -8.77 -5.65 1.85
CA GLU A 34 -10.02 -6.22 1.34
C GLU A 34 -11.14 -5.16 1.31
N SER A 35 -11.37 -4.47 2.43
CA SER A 35 -12.42 -3.46 2.55
C SER A 35 -12.23 -2.30 1.56
N GLN A 36 -11.00 -1.82 1.39
CA GLN A 36 -10.68 -0.73 0.46
C GLN A 36 -10.92 -1.14 -1.00
N VAL A 37 -10.52 -2.35 -1.38
CA VAL A 37 -10.74 -2.88 -2.74
C VAL A 37 -12.22 -3.09 -3.00
N VAL A 38 -12.98 -3.65 -2.05
CA VAL A 38 -14.42 -3.87 -2.18
C VAL A 38 -15.16 -2.54 -2.31
N ARG A 39 -14.83 -1.54 -1.48
CA ARG A 39 -15.45 -0.22 -1.57
C ARG A 39 -15.23 0.42 -2.95
N LEU A 40 -13.99 0.40 -3.45
CA LEU A 40 -13.66 0.96 -4.76
C LEU A 40 -14.37 0.21 -5.89
N TYR A 41 -14.45 -1.12 -5.78
CA TYR A 41 -15.20 -1.95 -6.71
C TYR A 41 -16.68 -1.59 -6.75
N ASP A 42 -17.34 -1.45 -5.59
CA ASP A 42 -18.76 -1.13 -5.50
C ASP A 42 -19.05 0.26 -6.07
N GLU A 43 -18.22 1.26 -5.75
CA GLU A 43 -18.32 2.62 -6.32
C GLU A 43 -18.20 2.59 -7.85
N TRP A 44 -17.21 1.87 -8.38
CA TRP A 44 -16.96 1.84 -9.82
C TRP A 44 -17.96 0.98 -10.57
N ARG A 45 -18.52 -0.04 -9.92
CA ARG A 45 -19.62 -0.82 -10.46
C ARG A 45 -20.86 0.04 -10.67
N GLN A 46 -21.14 0.97 -9.76
CA GLN A 46 -22.23 1.95 -9.89
C GLN A 46 -21.93 3.00 -10.97
N MET A 47 -20.71 3.52 -11.04
CA MET A 47 -20.32 4.53 -12.04
C MET A 47 -20.23 3.97 -13.46
N PHE A 48 -19.80 2.72 -13.61
CA PHE A 48 -19.56 2.08 -14.92
C PHE A 48 -20.34 0.77 -15.07
N PRO A 49 -21.68 0.80 -15.11
CA PRO A 49 -22.51 -0.40 -15.13
C PRO A 49 -22.32 -1.26 -16.39
N LYS A 50 -21.82 -0.68 -17.48
CA LYS A 50 -21.54 -1.37 -18.75
C LYS A 50 -20.21 -2.12 -18.77
N LYS A 51 -19.30 -1.84 -17.81
CA LYS A 51 -18.00 -2.51 -17.74
C LYS A 51 -18.16 -3.90 -17.14
N SER A 52 -17.39 -4.84 -17.66
CA SER A 52 -17.28 -6.18 -17.09
C SER A 52 -16.56 -6.13 -15.73
N VAL A 53 -16.76 -7.17 -14.91
CA VAL A 53 -16.05 -7.32 -13.62
C VAL A 53 -14.53 -7.34 -13.85
N SER A 54 -14.06 -8.03 -14.89
CA SER A 54 -12.63 -8.09 -15.23
C SER A 54 -12.05 -6.72 -15.59
N GLU A 55 -12.78 -5.90 -16.34
CA GLU A 55 -12.32 -4.53 -16.66
C GLU A 55 -12.26 -3.65 -15.42
N LEU A 56 -13.25 -3.76 -14.53
CA LEU A 56 -13.27 -3.02 -13.27
C LEU A 56 -12.09 -3.42 -12.38
N LEU A 57 -11.83 -4.72 -12.21
CA LEU A 57 -10.69 -5.21 -11.43
C LEU A 57 -9.35 -4.79 -12.04
N ALA A 58 -9.22 -4.79 -13.37
CA ALA A 58 -8.00 -4.32 -14.04
C ALA A 58 -7.75 -2.83 -13.80
N MET A 59 -8.79 -2.00 -13.87
CA MET A 59 -8.68 -0.58 -13.53
C MET A 59 -8.32 -0.38 -12.06
N ILE A 60 -8.88 -1.18 -11.15
CA ILE A 60 -8.61 -1.09 -9.70
C ILE A 60 -7.15 -1.46 -9.43
N ALA A 61 -6.67 -2.56 -10.03
CA ALA A 61 -5.27 -2.96 -9.93
C ALA A 61 -4.33 -1.86 -10.44
N TYR A 62 -4.66 -1.23 -11.57
CA TYR A 62 -3.91 -0.09 -12.09
C TYR A 62 -3.89 1.09 -11.11
N GLN A 63 -5.03 1.44 -10.52
CA GLN A 63 -5.12 2.54 -9.56
C GLN A 63 -4.26 2.30 -8.32
N PHE A 64 -4.30 1.10 -7.75
CA PHE A 64 -3.47 0.75 -6.60
C PHE A 64 -1.98 0.72 -6.95
N ALA A 65 -1.61 0.25 -8.15
CA ALA A 65 -0.22 0.31 -8.61
C ALA A 65 0.28 1.76 -8.73
N MET A 66 -0.55 2.66 -9.27
CA MET A 66 -0.23 4.09 -9.36
C MET A 66 -0.07 4.74 -7.97
N TYR A 67 -0.95 4.42 -7.02
CA TYR A 67 -0.82 4.88 -5.63
C TYR A 67 0.45 4.38 -4.96
N TYR A 68 0.79 3.11 -5.16
CA TYR A 68 2.04 2.55 -4.64
C TYR A 68 3.26 3.27 -5.21
N MET A 69 3.29 3.53 -6.52
CA MET A 69 4.38 4.29 -7.15
C MET A 69 4.47 5.72 -6.61
N ALA A 70 3.34 6.42 -6.47
CA ALA A 70 3.30 7.76 -5.92
C ALA A 70 3.80 7.81 -4.45
N LEU A 71 3.42 6.81 -3.64
CA LEU A 71 3.88 6.69 -2.26
C LEU A 71 5.40 6.46 -2.20
N ARG A 72 5.92 5.59 -3.06
CA ARG A 72 7.35 5.31 -3.16
C ARG A 72 8.14 6.55 -3.54
N HIS A 73 7.68 7.31 -4.54
CA HIS A 73 8.33 8.57 -4.92
C HIS A 73 8.37 9.57 -3.76
N ARG A 74 7.29 9.71 -3.00
CA ARG A 74 7.27 10.58 -1.81
C ARG A 74 8.25 10.12 -0.73
N GLN A 75 8.41 8.81 -0.53
CA GLN A 75 9.42 8.30 0.40
C GLN A 75 10.84 8.64 -0.08
N ASP A 76 11.11 8.48 -1.37
CA ASP A 76 12.41 8.82 -1.95
C ASP A 76 12.71 10.33 -1.77
N ASP A 77 11.72 11.20 -1.98
CA ASP A 77 11.85 12.66 -1.79
C ASP A 77 12.12 13.03 -0.31
N VAL A 78 11.46 12.33 0.63
CA VAL A 78 11.68 12.53 2.07
C VAL A 78 13.09 12.08 2.46
N ILE A 79 13.55 10.94 1.95
CA ILE A 79 14.90 10.43 2.21
C ILE A 79 15.95 11.40 1.65
N ALA A 80 15.74 11.94 0.45
CA ALA A 80 16.62 12.95 -0.13
C ALA A 80 16.69 14.20 0.75
N SER A 81 15.54 14.70 1.20
CA SER A 81 15.46 15.88 2.08
C SER A 81 16.17 15.64 3.43
N LEU A 82 16.07 14.44 3.99
CA LEU A 82 16.77 14.07 5.23
C LEU A 82 18.28 14.02 5.03
N LYS A 83 18.76 13.48 3.92
CA LYS A 83 20.20 13.48 3.58
C LYS A 83 20.74 14.89 3.41
N ASP A 84 19.98 15.77 2.77
CA ASP A 84 20.36 17.17 2.64
C ASP A 84 20.41 17.85 4.02
N PHE A 85 19.48 17.53 4.91
CA PHE A 85 19.48 18.02 6.29
C PHE A 85 20.68 17.51 7.11
N GLU A 86 21.00 16.21 7.03
CA GLU A 86 22.19 15.62 7.68
C GLU A 86 23.47 16.33 7.20
N LYS A 87 23.63 16.49 5.88
CA LYS A 87 24.78 17.19 5.31
C LYS A 87 24.89 18.63 5.83
N ASN A 88 23.77 19.33 5.98
CA ASN A 88 23.76 20.69 6.50
C ASN A 88 24.16 20.74 7.98
N ILE A 89 23.76 19.75 8.79
CA ILE A 89 24.19 19.65 10.19
C ILE A 89 25.71 19.42 10.25
N ASP A 90 26.23 18.46 9.50
CA ASP A 90 27.67 18.15 9.48
C ASP A 90 28.50 19.38 9.12
N MET A 91 28.09 20.12 8.08
CA MET A 91 28.75 21.37 7.67
C MET A 91 28.67 22.49 8.72
N THR A 92 27.67 22.48 9.61
CA THR A 92 27.52 23.48 10.67
C THR A 92 28.38 23.13 11.89
N LEU A 93 28.48 21.84 12.20
CA LEU A 93 29.33 21.34 13.29
C LEU A 93 30.83 21.53 12.95
N GLU A 94 31.24 21.23 11.71
CA GLU A 94 32.62 21.49 11.26
C GLU A 94 33.04 22.96 11.36
N LYS A 95 32.09 23.89 11.19
CA LYS A 95 32.35 25.34 11.31
C LYS A 95 32.35 25.85 12.75
N THR A 96 31.92 25.04 13.72
CA THR A 96 31.85 25.43 15.13
C THR A 96 33.08 24.95 15.91
N ASP A 97 33.87 24.04 15.34
CA ASP A 97 35.15 23.53 15.89
C ASP A 97 36.40 24.31 15.39
N GLU A 98 36.23 25.36 14.56
CA GLU A 98 37.24 26.40 14.23
C GLU A 98 37.06 27.67 15.07
#